data_AF-A0A381YPW5-F1
#
_entry.id   AF-A0A381YPW5-F1
#
_cell.length_a   1.000
_cell.length_b   1.000
_cell.length_c   1.000
_cell.angle_alpha   90.00
_cell.angle_beta   90.00
_cell.angle_gamma   90.00
#
_symmetry.space_group_name_H-M   'P 1'
#
loop_
_entity.id
_entity.type
_entity.pdbx_description
1 polymer ?
#
loop_
_entity_poly.entity_id
_entity_poly.type
_entity_poly.pdbx_seq_one_letter_code
_entity_poly.pdbx_strand_id
1 'polypeptide(L)'
;VINETPLLPEPKFLPELHPTYRPAILANQAFRQAVHETSSGVDVGIALEQADGSVFHHQTALFRPDHGLAENNFRHVERIVKFLLWQRGGWKIHLSGADDLV
;
A
#
# COMPACT_ATOMS: atom_id res chain seq x y z
N VAL A 1 10.90 16.79 17.13
CA VAL A 1 9.71 16.01 17.50
C VAL A 1 9.38 15.16 16.31
N ILE A 2 9.62 13.84 16.38
CA ILE A 2 9.20 12.92 15.31
C ILE A 2 7.69 12.91 15.42
N ASN A 3 7.02 13.65 14.53
CA ASN A 3 5.57 13.53 14.41
C ASN A 3 5.35 12.11 13.89
N GLU A 4 4.82 11.22 14.73
CA GLU A 4 4.34 9.93 14.27
C GLU A 4 3.21 10.21 13.28
N THR A 5 3.49 10.10 11.97
CA THR A 5 2.48 10.25 10.93
C THR A 5 1.48 9.12 11.09
N PRO A 6 0.22 9.39 11.48
CA PRO A 6 -0.75 8.32 11.65
C PRO A 6 -1.03 7.69 10.28
N LEU A 7 -0.84 6.37 10.17
CA LEU A 7 -1.12 5.60 8.94
C LEU A 7 -2.61 5.54 8.58
N LEU A 8 -3.48 6.05 9.47
CA LEU A 8 -4.92 6.16 9.25
C LEU A 8 -5.41 7.56 9.64
N PRO A 9 -5.05 8.60 8.85
CA PRO A 9 -5.35 9.98 9.20
C PRO A 9 -6.86 10.28 9.08
N GLU A 10 -7.32 11.26 9.85
CA GLU A 10 -8.69 11.77 9.72
C GLU A 10 -8.86 12.56 8.42
N PRO A 11 -9.98 12.40 7.69
CA PRO A 11 -10.25 13.21 6.52
C PRO A 11 -10.56 14.66 6.90
N LYS A 12 -10.15 15.62 6.05
CA LYS A 12 -10.45 17.04 6.24
C LYS A 12 -11.95 17.35 6.34
N PHE A 13 -12.77 16.58 5.64
CA PHE A 13 -14.22 16.69 5.66
C PHE A 13 -14.81 15.38 6.16
N LEU A 14 -15.48 15.43 7.32
CA LEU A 14 -16.13 14.27 7.91
C LEU A 14 -17.51 14.07 7.28
N PRO A 15 -17.85 12.86 6.81
CA PRO A 15 -19.19 12.60 6.32
C PRO A 15 -20.16 12.50 7.51
N GLU A 16 -21.25 13.26 7.45
CA GLU A 16 -22.24 13.36 8.54
C GLU A 16 -22.82 11.98 8.94
N LEU A 17 -23.04 11.11 7.96
CA LEU A 17 -23.61 9.77 8.18
C LEU A 17 -22.60 8.75 8.73
N HIS A 18 -21.30 9.02 8.66
CA HIS A 18 -20.27 8.11 9.15
C HIS A 18 -19.03 8.88 9.65
N PRO A 19 -19.11 9.59 10.79
CA PRO A 19 -18.05 10.48 11.25
C PRO A 19 -16.69 9.79 11.51
N THR A 20 -16.70 8.47 11.74
CA THR A 20 -15.51 7.64 11.93
C THR A 20 -14.93 7.08 10.63
N TYR A 21 -15.53 7.40 9.48
CA TYR A 21 -15.03 6.94 8.18
C TYR A 21 -13.58 7.37 7.94
N ARG A 22 -12.78 6.46 7.39
CA ARG A 22 -11.38 6.68 7.01
C ARG A 22 -11.18 6.26 5.56
N PRO A 23 -11.00 7.20 4.62
CA PRO A 23 -10.77 6.87 3.21
C PRO A 23 -9.48 6.08 3.01
N ALA A 24 -9.55 4.97 2.25
CA ALA A 24 -8.39 4.13 1.99
C ALA A 24 -7.25 4.87 1.24
N ILE A 25 -7.59 5.86 0.41
CA ILE A 25 -6.61 6.67 -0.31
C ILE A 25 -5.72 7.48 0.65
N LEU A 26 -6.28 8.00 1.75
CA LEU A 26 -5.50 8.76 2.74
C LEU A 26 -4.54 7.85 3.51
N ALA A 27 -4.98 6.63 3.84
CA ALA A 27 -4.10 5.63 4.45
C ALA A 27 -2.94 5.23 3.51
N ASN A 28 -3.22 5.03 2.22
CA ASN A 28 -2.18 4.72 1.23
C ASN A 28 -1.17 5.87 1.07
N GLN A 29 -1.65 7.13 1.03
CA GLN A 29 -0.80 8.31 0.96
C GLN A 29 0.07 8.46 2.22
N ALA A 30 -0.53 8.33 3.41
CA ALA A 30 0.19 8.41 4.68
C ALA A 30 1.25 7.32 4.80
N PHE A 31 0.95 6.09 4.41
CA PHE A 31 1.91 4.99 4.38
C PHE A 31 3.09 5.28 3.46
N ARG A 32 2.83 5.67 2.21
CA ARG A 32 3.89 5.98 1.24
C ARG A 32 4.77 7.13 1.70
N GLN A 33 4.16 8.15 2.29
CA GLN A 33 4.88 9.29 2.85
C GLN A 33 5.77 8.86 4.02
N ALA A 34 5.23 8.08 4.96
CA ALA A 34 5.98 7.58 6.11
C ALA A 34 7.15 6.69 5.66
N VAL A 35 6.97 5.81 4.68
CA VAL A 35 8.07 5.02 4.11
C VAL A 35 9.14 5.92 3.49
N HIS A 36 8.76 6.93 2.71
CA HIS A 36 9.69 7.87 2.09
C HIS A 36 10.51 8.65 3.12
N GLU A 37 9.94 8.99 4.28
CA GLU A 37 10.62 9.68 5.38
C GLU A 37 11.69 8.81 6.07
N THR A 38 11.61 7.48 5.98
CA THR A 38 12.61 6.58 6.61
C THR A 38 13.96 6.53 5.88
N SER A 39 14.08 7.11 4.69
CA SER A 39 15.25 7.03 3.77
C SER A 39 15.73 5.61 3.41
N SER A 40 15.06 4.57 3.90
CA SER A 40 15.52 3.18 3.85
C SER A 40 14.43 2.21 3.39
N GLY A 41 13.32 2.72 2.86
CA GLY A 41 12.22 1.91 2.32
C GLY A 41 12.70 0.91 1.25
N VAL A 42 11.98 -0.21 1.14
CA VAL A 42 12.25 -1.26 0.16
C VAL A 42 11.30 -1.09 -1.02
N ASP A 43 11.84 -0.96 -2.23
CA ASP A 43 11.04 -0.91 -3.45
C ASP A 43 10.42 -2.27 -3.76
N VAL A 44 9.12 -2.25 -4.06
CA VAL A 44 8.31 -3.43 -4.34
C VAL A 44 7.61 -3.28 -5.69
N GLY A 45 7.76 -4.32 -6.52
CA GLY A 45 7.05 -4.46 -7.78
C GLY A 45 5.87 -5.40 -7.64
N ILE A 46 4.73 -5.00 -8.20
CA ILE A 46 3.54 -5.83 -8.36
C ILE A 46 3.23 -5.89 -9.85
N ALA A 47 3.11 -7.09 -10.42
CA ALA A 47 2.66 -7.26 -11.80
C ALA A 47 1.44 -8.18 -11.88
N LEU A 48 0.47 -7.81 -12.71
CA LEU A 48 -0.73 -8.59 -12.98
C LEU A 48 -0.69 -9.12 -14.41
N GLU A 49 -0.69 -10.44 -14.55
CA GLU A 49 -0.79 -11.14 -15.83
C GLU A 49 -2.27 -11.30 -16.20
N GLN A 50 -2.64 -10.85 -17.39
CA GLN A 50 -4.00 -10.91 -17.91
C GLN A 50 -4.17 -12.08 -18.90
N ALA A 51 -5.41 -12.42 -19.25
CA ALA A 51 -5.70 -13.61 -20.05
C ALA A 51 -5.22 -13.52 -21.51
N ASP A 52 -5.04 -12.30 -22.03
CA ASP A 52 -4.50 -12.03 -23.36
C ASP A 52 -2.96 -11.97 -23.40
N GLY A 53 -2.30 -12.27 -22.27
CA GLY A 53 -0.85 -12.21 -22.11
C GLY A 53 -0.30 -10.82 -21.82
N SER A 54 -1.14 -9.78 -21.72
CA SER A 54 -0.69 -8.46 -21.28
C SER A 54 -0.31 -8.47 -19.79
N VAL A 55 0.63 -7.58 -19.42
CA VAL A 55 1.13 -7.46 -18.04
C VAL A 55 1.06 -6.02 -17.57
N PHE A 56 0.25 -5.77 -16.54
CA PHE A 56 0.18 -4.48 -15.87
C PHE A 56 1.16 -4.42 -14.70
N HIS A 57 1.93 -3.34 -14.59
CA HIS A 57 2.93 -3.15 -13.54
C HIS A 57 2.55 -1.99 -12.61
N HIS A 58 2.79 -2.18 -11.32
CA HIS A 58 2.62 -1.17 -10.28
C HIS A 58 3.81 -1.22 -9.32
N GLN A 59 4.30 -0.05 -8.92
CA GLN A 59 5.40 0.09 -7.97
C GLN A 59 4.91 0.76 -6.69
N THR A 60 5.39 0.27 -5.56
CA THR A 60 5.24 0.88 -4.24
C THR A 60 6.53 0.69 -3.44
N ALA A 61 6.64 1.32 -2.28
CA ALA A 61 7.69 1.02 -1.32
C ALA A 61 7.09 0.53 0.00
N LEU A 62 7.85 -0.26 0.75
CA LEU A 62 7.51 -0.80 2.06
C LEU A 62 8.54 -0.39 3.11
N PHE A 63 8.16 -0.50 4.39
CA PHE A 63 9.12 -0.39 5.46
C PHE A 63 10.06 -1.60 5.47
N ARG A 64 11.32 -1.42 5.91
CA ARG A 64 12.20 -2.55 6.18
C ARG A 64 11.69 -3.40 7.35
N PRO A 65 12.02 -4.70 7.43
CA PRO A 65 11.54 -5.58 8.49
C PRO A 65 11.88 -5.12 9.93
N ASP A 66 12.96 -4.36 10.11
CA ASP A 66 13.41 -3.83 11.40
C ASP A 66 12.74 -2.50 11.79
N HIS A 67 11.92 -1.91 10.92
CA HIS A 67 11.23 -0.67 11.20
C HIS A 67 9.99 -0.90 12.08
N GLY A 68 9.73 -0.03 13.05
CA GLY A 68 8.62 -0.18 14.00
C GLY A 68 7.21 -0.20 13.37
N LEU A 69 7.07 0.28 12.13
CA LEU A 69 5.80 0.26 11.38
C LEU A 69 5.69 -0.90 10.37
N ALA A 70 6.69 -1.80 10.29
CA ALA A 70 6.76 -2.87 9.29
C ALA A 70 5.56 -3.84 9.33
N GLU A 71 4.91 -4.00 10.49
CA GLU A 71 3.68 -4.81 10.62
C GLU A 71 2.55 -4.35 9.68
N ASN A 72 2.60 -3.11 9.20
CA ASN A 72 1.60 -2.55 8.30
C ASN A 72 1.84 -2.90 6.81
N ASN A 73 3.01 -3.45 6.46
CA ASN A 73 3.40 -3.78 5.09
C ASN A 73 2.39 -4.71 4.42
N PHE A 74 2.03 -5.82 5.08
CA PHE A 74 1.11 -6.81 4.53
C PHE A 74 -0.24 -6.19 4.16
N ARG A 75 -0.84 -5.41 5.07
CA ARG A 75 -2.12 -4.76 4.85
C ARG A 75 -2.05 -3.74 3.69
N HIS A 76 -0.95 -3.03 3.55
CA HIS A 76 -0.74 -2.08 2.45
C HIS A 76 -0.67 -2.82 1.10
N VAL A 77 0.13 -3.88 1.00
CA VAL A 77 0.25 -4.69 -0.23
C VAL A 77 -1.05 -5.39 -0.57
N GLU A 78 -1.70 -6.06 0.40
CA GLU A 78 -2.99 -6.74 0.21
C GLU A 78 -4.03 -5.78 -0.39
N ARG A 79 -4.11 -4.56 0.16
CA ARG A 79 -5.06 -3.56 -0.30
C ARG A 79 -4.79 -3.11 -1.72
N ILE A 80 -3.52 -2.86 -2.06
CA ILE A 80 -3.12 -2.48 -3.42
C ILE A 80 -3.48 -3.60 -4.38
N VAL A 81 -3.07 -4.83 -4.10
CA VAL A 81 -3.36 -6.01 -4.95
C VAL A 81 -4.86 -6.14 -5.20
N LYS A 82 -5.68 -6.06 -4.14
CA LYS A 82 -7.14 -6.13 -4.26
C LYS A 82 -7.72 -5.04 -5.17
N PHE A 83 -7.26 -3.80 -5.02
CA PHE A 83 -7.71 -2.71 -5.89
C PHE A 83 -7.22 -2.85 -7.34
N LEU A 84 -5.99 -3.33 -7.55
CA LEU A 84 -5.47 -3.56 -8.89
C LEU A 84 -6.25 -4.67 -9.59
N LEU A 85 -6.59 -5.76 -8.90
CA LEU A 85 -7.45 -6.82 -9.43
C LEU A 85 -8.84 -6.30 -9.79
N TRP A 86 -9.44 -5.42 -8.97
CA TRP A 86 -10.74 -4.81 -9.30
C TRP A 86 -10.66 -3.84 -10.49
N GLN A 87 -9.57 -3.08 -10.61
CA GLN A 87 -9.41 -2.09 -11.68
C GLN A 87 -9.00 -2.73 -13.02
N ARG A 88 -8.14 -3.75 -12.99
CA ARG A 88 -7.46 -4.31 -14.18
C ARG A 88 -7.85 -5.76 -14.48
N GLY A 89 -8.40 -6.48 -13.52
CA GLY A 89 -8.48 -7.94 -13.59
C GLY A 89 -7.09 -8.58 -13.54
N GLY A 90 -7.00 -9.81 -14.02
CA GLY A 90 -5.76 -10.60 -13.99
C GLY A 90 -5.96 -11.91 -13.24
N TRP A 91 -5.11 -12.90 -13.54
CA TRP A 91 -5.22 -14.25 -13.01
C TRP A 91 -3.96 -14.72 -12.29
N LYS A 92 -2.82 -14.07 -12.54
CA LYS A 92 -1.57 -14.31 -11.81
C LYS A 92 -0.97 -13.00 -11.34
N ILE A 93 -0.50 -13.00 -10.10
CA ILE A 93 0.20 -11.89 -9.48
C ILE A 93 1.68 -12.29 -9.37
N HIS A 94 2.55 -11.40 -9.82
CA HIS A 94 3.99 -11.49 -9.59
C HIS A 94 4.36 -10.41 -8.57
N LEU A 95 5.15 -10.79 -7.56
CA LEU A 95 5.66 -9.88 -6.53
C LEU A 95 7.19 -9.90 -6.57
N SER A 96 7.81 -8.72 -6.46
CA SER A 96 9.26 -8.56 -6.33
C SER A 96 9.60 -7.62 -5.19
N GLY A 97 10.69 -7.90 -4.46
CA GLY A 97 11.16 -7.06 -3.35
C GLY A 97 10.35 -7.19 -2.05
N ALA A 98 9.47 -8.19 -1.97
CA ALA A 98 8.58 -8.44 -0.84
C ALA A 98 8.63 -9.93 -0.41
N ASP A 99 9.84 -10.48 -0.32
CA ASP A 99 10.07 -11.91 -0.07
C ASP A 99 9.56 -12.35 1.31
N ASP A 100 9.42 -11.42 2.25
CA ASP A 100 8.88 -11.64 3.59
C ASP A 100 7.34 -11.72 3.63
N LEU A 101 6.66 -11.45 2.51
CA LEU A 101 5.20 -11.46 2.38
C LEU A 101 4.65 -12.66 1.59
N VAL A 102 5.51 -13.58 1.13
CA VAL A 102 5.17 -14.74 0.29
C VAL A 102 5.39 -16.06 1.02
#